data_AF-A0A519JPZ4-F1
#
_entry.id   AF-A0A519JPZ4-F1
#
_cell.length_a   1.000
_cell.length_b   1.000
_cell.length_c   1.000
_cell.angle_alpha   90.00
_cell.angle_beta   90.00
_cell.angle_gamma   90.00
#
_symmetry.space_group_name_H-M   'P 1'
#
loop_
_entity.id
_entity.type
_entity.pdbx_description
1 polymer ?
#
loop_
_entity_poly.entity_id
_entity_poly.type
_entity_poly.pdbx_seq_one_letter_code
_entity_poly.pdbx_strand_id
1 'polypeptide(L)'
;MSSYRHYYEIEVRHAGLHKYRHIRGTDRYVVEQKAATLRMQWDDEWRRRSTILDRQQHRADLAAHKESMKEEAADRTEAAQIDLQALGNVLGHTLSVNDRVDWETLKDCSQFSEKRPSPPIRKPNPEKFKQSERPDANAADLRPRYDFLCWFSSSRKAKATKDAALRYESALRDWEAIAKGLNKRWEDAVSKIEEQFKDAQAAHALRVDEWENAKAAFIADQAAKHALI
;
A
#
# COMPACT_ATOMS: atom_id res chain seq x y z
N MET A 1 67.52 69.46 -87.16
CA MET A 1 66.54 68.41 -86.81
C MET A 1 66.74 68.07 -85.34
N SER A 2 65.79 68.43 -84.48
CA SER A 2 65.89 68.16 -83.03
C SER A 2 65.69 66.67 -82.79
N SER A 3 66.72 65.96 -82.33
CA SER A 3 66.63 64.53 -82.02
C SER A 3 65.90 64.38 -80.69
N TYR A 4 64.62 64.02 -80.73
CA TYR A 4 63.86 63.66 -79.53
C TYR A 4 64.42 62.34 -78.98
N ARG A 5 65.11 62.43 -77.84
CA ARG A 5 65.58 61.25 -77.11
C ARG A 5 64.42 60.66 -76.33
N HIS A 6 63.92 59.50 -76.78
CA HIS A 6 62.88 58.77 -76.05
C HIS A 6 63.46 58.15 -74.78
N TYR A 7 62.73 58.26 -73.68
CA TYR A 7 63.02 57.61 -72.41
C TYR A 7 61.88 56.64 -72.08
N TYR A 8 62.24 55.50 -71.50
CA TYR A 8 61.31 54.48 -71.02
C TYR A 8 61.32 54.49 -69.50
N GLU A 9 60.14 54.34 -68.90
CA GLU A 9 59.95 54.34 -67.46
C GLU A 9 59.03 53.22 -67.01
N ILE A 10 59.38 52.57 -65.90
CA ILE A 10 58.58 51.50 -65.29
C ILE A 10 58.60 51.70 -63.77
N GLU A 11 57.41 51.64 -63.17
CA GLU A 11 57.24 51.56 -61.72
C GLU A 11 57.07 50.10 -61.27
N VAL A 12 57.82 49.70 -60.25
CA VAL A 12 57.71 48.38 -59.62
C VAL A 12 57.25 48.57 -58.18
N ARG A 13 56.18 47.87 -57.79
CA ARG A 13 55.62 47.88 -56.43
C ARG A 13 55.42 46.45 -55.94
N HIS A 14 55.67 46.20 -54.66
CA HIS A 14 55.37 44.91 -54.02
C HIS A 14 54.58 45.13 -52.73
N ALA A 15 53.34 44.65 -52.69
CA ALA A 15 52.42 44.89 -51.58
C ALA A 15 52.89 44.27 -50.25
N GLY A 16 53.32 43.00 -50.25
CA GLY A 16 53.72 42.30 -49.00
C GLY A 16 54.97 42.87 -48.31
N LEU A 17 55.95 43.34 -49.08
CA LEU A 17 57.16 43.98 -48.55
C LEU A 17 57.03 45.50 -48.40
N HIS A 18 55.92 46.10 -48.83
CA HIS A 18 55.71 47.55 -48.91
C HIS A 18 56.88 48.31 -49.60
N LYS A 19 57.44 47.74 -50.68
CA LYS A 19 58.55 48.33 -51.46
C LYS A 19 58.05 48.98 -52.75
N TYR A 20 58.63 50.12 -53.11
CA TYR A 20 58.37 50.87 -54.35
C TYR A 20 59.69 51.29 -54.99
N ARG A 21 59.79 51.20 -56.32
CA ARG A 21 60.93 51.71 -57.08
C ARG A 21 60.52 52.14 -58.49
N HIS A 22 61.04 53.28 -58.91
CA HIS A 22 60.86 53.81 -60.26
C HIS A 22 62.17 53.65 -61.06
N ILE A 23 62.11 53.05 -62.24
CA ILE A 23 63.27 52.79 -63.11
C ILE A 23 63.06 53.55 -64.43
N ARG A 24 64.07 54.36 -64.83
CA ARG A 24 64.08 55.14 -66.07
C ARG A 24 65.34 54.85 -66.89
N GLY A 25 65.25 54.89 -68.22
CA GLY A 25 66.39 54.66 -69.11
C GLY A 25 66.12 55.00 -70.57
N THR A 26 67.17 55.05 -71.39
CA THR A 26 67.08 55.36 -72.83
C THR A 26 66.79 54.13 -73.69
N ASP A 27 67.05 52.93 -73.16
CA ASP A 27 66.77 51.65 -73.83
C ASP A 27 65.68 50.90 -73.05
N ARG A 28 64.59 50.59 -73.75
CA ARG A 28 63.42 49.90 -73.22
C ARG A 28 63.77 48.55 -72.64
N TYR A 29 64.58 47.77 -73.35
CA TYR A 29 64.88 46.38 -72.98
C TYR A 29 65.65 46.34 -71.65
N VAL A 30 66.57 47.28 -71.45
CA VAL A 30 67.34 47.41 -70.21
C VAL A 30 66.45 47.81 -69.03
N VAL A 31 65.48 48.71 -69.23
CA VAL A 31 64.54 49.11 -68.17
C VAL A 31 63.62 47.95 -67.78
N GLU A 32 63.10 47.21 -68.76
CA GLU A 32 62.26 46.02 -68.55
C GLU A 32 63.03 44.90 -67.83
N GLN A 33 64.25 44.58 -68.26
CA GLN A 33 65.09 43.57 -67.59
C GLN A 33 65.42 43.94 -66.14
N LYS A 34 65.72 45.21 -65.87
CA LYS A 34 65.98 45.70 -64.50
C LYS A 34 64.74 45.62 -63.63
N ALA A 35 63.56 45.97 -64.17
CA ALA A 35 62.29 45.86 -63.47
C ALA A 35 61.94 44.40 -63.15
N ALA A 36 62.12 43.49 -64.11
CA ALA A 36 61.89 42.06 -63.94
C ALA A 36 62.81 41.44 -62.88
N THR A 37 64.12 41.78 -62.92
CA THR A 37 65.09 41.30 -61.94
C THR A 37 64.76 41.78 -60.54
N LEU A 38 64.41 43.07 -60.39
CA LEU A 38 64.03 43.65 -59.10
C LEU A 38 62.76 43.00 -58.53
N ARG A 39 61.76 42.74 -59.39
CA ARG A 39 60.53 42.05 -58.99
C ARG A 39 60.81 40.63 -58.52
N MET A 40 61.63 39.88 -59.27
CA MET A 40 62.03 38.51 -58.89
C MET A 40 62.77 38.48 -57.54
N GLN A 41 63.67 39.44 -57.29
CA GLN A 41 64.35 39.56 -56.00
C GLN A 41 63.37 39.80 -54.85
N TRP A 42 62.41 40.71 -55.02
CA TRP A 42 61.40 40.98 -54.01
C TRP A 42 60.45 39.80 -53.79
N ASP A 43 60.05 39.10 -54.86
CA ASP A 43 59.19 37.92 -54.76
C ASP A 43 59.91 36.79 -53.99
N ASP A 44 61.22 36.58 -54.22
CA ASP A 44 62.03 35.61 -53.48
C ASP A 44 62.22 35.99 -52.01
N GLU A 45 62.48 37.26 -51.71
CA GLU A 45 62.54 37.77 -50.33
C GLU A 45 61.21 37.58 -49.60
N TRP A 46 60.10 37.91 -50.26
CA TRP A 46 58.77 37.75 -49.70
C TRP A 46 58.44 36.28 -49.46
N ARG A 47 58.72 35.40 -50.41
CA ARG A 47 58.52 33.95 -50.27
C ARG A 47 59.32 33.37 -49.10
N ARG A 48 60.57 33.80 -48.90
CA ARG A 48 61.36 33.37 -47.73
C ARG A 48 60.78 33.88 -46.42
N ARG A 49 60.34 35.15 -46.38
CA ARG A 49 59.73 35.73 -45.18
C ARG A 49 58.40 35.07 -44.84
N SER A 50 57.52 34.87 -45.82
CA SER A 50 56.20 34.25 -45.61
C SER A 50 56.36 32.82 -45.11
N THR A 51 57.23 32.02 -45.74
CA THR A 51 57.46 30.64 -45.31
C THR A 51 58.02 30.52 -43.89
N ILE A 52 58.85 31.47 -43.44
CA ILE A 52 59.32 31.51 -42.04
C ILE A 52 58.16 31.86 -41.09
N LEU A 53 57.34 32.86 -41.43
CA LEU A 53 56.20 33.27 -40.63
C LEU A 53 55.16 32.15 -40.52
N ASP A 54 54.81 31.50 -41.63
CA ASP A 54 53.87 30.38 -41.67
C ASP A 54 54.38 29.23 -40.79
N ARG A 55 55.67 28.91 -40.85
CA ARG A 55 56.30 27.88 -40.01
C ARG A 55 56.28 28.26 -38.53
N GLN A 56 56.47 29.54 -38.18
CA GLN A 56 56.42 30.02 -36.81
C GLN A 56 54.99 29.97 -36.25
N GLN A 57 54.02 30.46 -37.02
CA GLN A 57 52.60 30.41 -36.66
C GLN A 57 52.15 28.96 -36.46
N HIS A 58 52.40 28.10 -37.45
CA HIS A 58 52.05 26.69 -37.34
C HIS A 58 52.69 25.99 -36.12
N ARG A 59 53.93 26.33 -35.77
CA ARG A 59 54.57 25.80 -34.54
C ARG A 59 53.92 26.33 -33.27
N ALA A 60 53.57 27.62 -33.23
CA ALA A 60 52.88 28.23 -32.09
C ALA A 60 51.50 27.61 -31.90
N ASP A 61 50.74 27.44 -32.99
CA ASP A 61 49.40 26.82 -32.96
C ASP A 61 49.46 25.38 -32.47
N LEU A 62 50.43 24.59 -32.97
CA LEU A 62 50.65 23.22 -32.49
C LEU A 62 51.03 23.17 -31.00
N ALA A 63 51.86 24.11 -30.53
CA ALA A 63 52.25 24.17 -29.13
C ALA A 63 51.05 24.54 -28.24
N ALA A 64 50.29 25.57 -28.61
CA ALA A 64 49.08 26.00 -27.89
C ALA A 64 48.01 24.89 -27.87
N HIS A 65 47.79 24.22 -29.00
CA HIS A 65 46.87 23.08 -29.06
C HIS A 65 47.34 21.95 -28.15
N LYS A 66 48.65 21.63 -28.14
CA LYS A 66 49.19 20.60 -27.26
C LYS A 66 49.08 20.95 -25.78
N GLU A 67 49.24 22.22 -25.41
CA GLU A 67 49.05 22.69 -24.04
C GLU A 67 47.58 22.60 -23.63
N SER A 68 46.66 23.08 -24.46
CA SER A 68 45.22 22.97 -24.21
C SER A 68 44.76 21.51 -24.04
N MET A 69 45.24 20.61 -24.90
CA MET A 69 44.92 19.18 -24.78
C MET A 69 45.47 18.55 -23.49
N LYS A 70 46.61 19.03 -22.98
CA LYS A 70 47.18 18.55 -21.71
C LYS A 70 46.37 19.03 -20.51
N GLU A 71 45.96 20.29 -20.53
CA GLU A 71 45.11 20.88 -19.48
C GLU A 71 43.76 20.17 -19.42
N GLU A 72 43.10 19.99 -20.57
CA GLU A 72 41.84 19.25 -20.65
C GLU A 72 41.99 17.79 -20.18
N ALA A 73 43.11 17.13 -20.52
CA ALA A 73 43.38 15.78 -20.04
C ALA A 73 43.60 15.73 -18.52
N ALA A 74 44.25 16.75 -17.93
CA ALA A 74 44.45 16.86 -16.50
C ALA A 74 43.11 17.04 -15.76
N ASP A 75 42.27 17.98 -16.22
CA ASP A 75 40.96 18.25 -15.64
C ASP A 75 40.06 17.02 -15.67
N ARG A 76 40.02 16.32 -16.82
CA ARG A 76 39.25 15.09 -16.97
C ARG A 76 39.76 13.96 -16.06
N THR A 77 41.07 13.89 -15.85
CA THR A 77 41.68 12.90 -14.97
C THR A 77 41.36 13.19 -13.51
N GLU A 78 41.41 14.46 -13.09
CA GLU A 78 41.04 14.88 -11.74
C GLU A 78 39.56 14.59 -11.46
N ALA A 79 38.66 14.96 -12.38
CA ALA A 79 37.24 14.66 -12.26
C ALA A 79 36.99 13.14 -12.13
N ALA A 80 37.63 12.32 -12.97
CA ALA A 80 37.51 10.87 -12.89
C ALA A 80 38.05 10.29 -11.58
N GLN A 81 39.12 10.85 -11.02
CA GLN A 81 39.64 10.44 -9.71
C GLN A 81 38.68 10.77 -8.57
N ILE A 82 38.05 11.95 -8.61
CA ILE A 82 37.01 12.35 -7.65
C ILE A 82 35.83 11.38 -7.71
N ASP A 83 35.36 11.05 -8.92
CA ASP A 83 34.26 10.09 -9.11
C ASP A 83 34.62 8.69 -8.59
N LEU A 84 35.83 8.20 -8.87
CA LEU A 84 36.31 6.92 -8.34
C LEU A 84 36.38 6.90 -6.82
N GLN A 85 36.86 7.98 -6.20
CA GLN A 85 36.88 8.11 -4.75
C GLN A 85 35.46 8.13 -4.18
N ALA A 86 34.53 8.86 -4.81
CA ALA A 86 33.14 8.87 -4.42
C ALA A 86 32.53 7.47 -4.47
N LEU A 87 32.71 6.75 -5.59
CA LEU A 87 32.25 5.36 -5.78
C LEU A 87 32.84 4.41 -4.73
N GLY A 88 34.13 4.52 -4.44
CA GLY A 88 34.79 3.72 -3.40
C GLY A 88 34.21 3.99 -2.00
N ASN A 89 33.81 5.24 -1.75
CA ASN A 89 33.23 5.66 -0.48
C ASN A 89 31.72 5.39 -0.36
N VAL A 90 31.00 5.07 -1.44
CA VAL A 90 29.56 4.75 -1.40
C VAL A 90 29.30 3.61 -0.42
N LEU A 91 30.08 2.52 -0.51
CA LEU A 91 29.91 1.37 0.38
C LEU A 91 30.28 1.72 1.84
N GLY A 92 31.30 2.56 2.05
CA GLY A 92 31.65 3.05 3.38
C GLY A 92 30.52 3.88 4.00
N HIS A 93 29.89 4.75 3.20
CA HIS A 93 28.76 5.57 3.64
C HIS A 93 27.56 4.70 4.01
N THR A 94 27.16 3.76 3.14
CA THR A 94 25.99 2.89 3.38
C THR A 94 26.22 1.83 4.45
N LEU A 95 27.46 1.47 4.77
CA LEU A 95 27.77 0.61 5.92
C LEU A 95 27.82 1.39 7.24
N SER A 96 28.16 2.69 7.21
CA SER A 96 28.20 3.56 8.40
C SER A 96 26.81 3.95 8.88
N VAL A 97 25.87 4.11 7.95
CA VAL A 97 24.46 4.30 8.25
C VAL A 97 23.83 2.92 8.33
N ASN A 98 23.16 2.59 9.43
CA ASN A 98 22.45 1.32 9.53
C ASN A 98 21.16 1.38 8.68
N ASP A 99 21.30 1.31 7.36
CA ASP A 99 20.21 1.35 6.36
C ASP A 99 19.40 0.03 6.31
N ARG A 100 19.46 -0.78 7.36
CA ARG A 100 18.68 -2.01 7.45
C ARG A 100 17.21 -1.64 7.59
N VAL A 101 16.46 -1.83 6.51
CA VAL A 101 15.00 -1.80 6.55
C VAL A 101 14.53 -2.93 7.48
N ASP A 102 13.92 -2.54 8.60
CA ASP A 102 13.29 -3.51 9.50
C ASP A 102 11.94 -3.93 8.91
N TRP A 103 11.96 -5.00 8.13
CA TRP A 103 10.78 -5.57 7.48
C TRP A 103 9.67 -5.96 8.46
N GLU A 104 9.99 -6.21 9.74
CA GLU A 104 8.98 -6.49 10.76
C GLU A 104 8.14 -5.25 11.11
N THR A 105 8.68 -4.04 10.96
CA THR A 105 7.93 -2.79 11.20
C THR A 105 6.87 -2.51 10.12
N LEU A 106 7.03 -3.09 8.93
CA LEU A 106 6.10 -2.93 7.81
C LEU A 106 4.93 -3.92 7.87
N LYS A 107 5.06 -4.99 8.67
CA LYS A 107 4.00 -5.99 8.84
C LYS A 107 2.94 -5.47 9.79
N ASP A 108 1.69 -5.53 9.35
CA ASP A 108 0.55 -5.35 10.26
C ASP A 108 0.55 -6.47 11.30
N CYS A 109 0.67 -6.13 12.59
CA CYS A 109 0.57 -7.07 13.72
C CYS A 109 -0.73 -6.90 14.52
N SER A 110 -1.72 -6.20 13.96
CA SER A 110 -3.00 -5.99 14.62
C SER A 110 -3.74 -7.31 14.86
N GLN A 111 -4.44 -7.37 15.99
CA GLN A 111 -5.28 -8.52 16.34
C GLN A 111 -6.67 -8.33 15.75
N PHE A 112 -7.32 -9.45 15.42
CA PHE A 112 -8.71 -9.44 14.97
C PHE A 112 -9.62 -8.79 16.02
N SER A 113 -10.29 -7.70 15.65
CA SER A 113 -10.98 -6.80 16.59
C SER A 113 -12.33 -7.34 17.08
N GLU A 114 -12.96 -8.23 16.31
CA GLU A 114 -14.27 -8.76 16.66
C GLU A 114 -14.16 -9.86 17.72
N LYS A 115 -14.88 -9.67 18.83
CA LYS A 115 -14.94 -10.65 19.91
C LYS A 115 -15.80 -11.84 19.50
N ARG A 116 -15.38 -13.03 19.91
CA ARG A 116 -16.14 -14.26 19.69
C ARG A 116 -17.55 -14.15 20.29
N PRO A 117 -18.61 -14.58 19.57
CA PRO A 117 -19.97 -14.59 20.09
C PRO A 117 -20.11 -15.38 21.40
N SER A 118 -20.80 -14.82 22.39
CA SER A 118 -21.04 -15.49 23.67
C SER A 118 -22.12 -16.58 23.54
N PRO A 119 -22.00 -17.68 24.30
CA PRO A 119 -22.95 -18.78 24.24
C PRO A 119 -24.31 -18.35 24.82
N PRO A 120 -25.44 -18.86 24.28
CA PRO A 120 -26.75 -18.58 24.81
C PRO A 120 -26.92 -19.21 26.21
N ILE A 121 -27.56 -18.47 27.12
CA ILE A 121 -27.84 -18.95 28.48
C ILE A 121 -29.26 -19.53 28.52
N ARG A 122 -29.40 -20.76 29.03
CA ARG A 122 -30.72 -21.39 29.22
C ARG A 122 -31.48 -20.66 30.33
N LYS A 123 -32.72 -20.26 30.05
CA LYS A 123 -33.63 -19.71 31.08
C LYS A 123 -33.99 -20.80 32.10
N PRO A 124 -34.13 -20.46 33.39
CA PRO A 124 -34.58 -21.42 34.39
C PRO A 124 -35.99 -21.92 34.06
N ASN A 125 -36.26 -23.19 34.40
CA ASN A 125 -37.60 -23.75 34.22
C ASN A 125 -38.61 -23.02 35.13
N PRO A 126 -39.87 -22.86 34.69
CA PRO A 126 -40.90 -22.27 35.52
C PRO A 126 -41.14 -23.14 36.76
N GLU A 127 -41.46 -22.49 37.88
CA GLU A 127 -41.91 -23.20 39.08
C GLU A 127 -43.16 -24.02 38.78
N LYS A 128 -43.25 -25.22 39.35
CA LYS A 128 -44.45 -26.05 39.22
C LYS A 128 -45.62 -25.34 39.90
N PHE A 129 -46.77 -25.29 39.25
CA PHE A 129 -47.98 -24.73 39.85
C PHE A 129 -48.30 -25.46 41.15
N LYS A 130 -48.59 -24.70 42.22
CA LYS A 130 -49.05 -25.27 43.48
C LYS A 130 -50.37 -25.98 43.23
N GLN A 131 -50.37 -27.30 43.29
CA GLN A 131 -51.59 -28.09 43.20
C GLN A 131 -52.38 -27.89 44.50
N SER A 132 -53.70 -27.75 44.39
CA SER A 132 -54.56 -27.82 45.57
C SER A 132 -54.42 -29.19 46.23
N GLU A 133 -54.59 -29.26 47.54
CA GLU A 133 -54.56 -30.53 48.26
C GLU A 133 -55.65 -31.46 47.72
N ARG A 134 -55.32 -32.75 47.64
CA ARG A 134 -56.28 -33.77 47.21
C ARG A 134 -57.51 -33.71 48.13
N PRO A 135 -58.74 -33.69 47.58
CA PRO A 135 -59.95 -33.73 48.39
C PRO A 135 -59.90 -34.88 49.40
N ASP A 136 -60.01 -34.55 50.69
CA ASP A 136 -60.11 -35.53 51.77
C ASP A 136 -61.56 -36.00 51.88
N ALA A 137 -61.76 -37.31 51.94
CA ALA A 137 -63.07 -37.93 52.14
C ALA A 137 -63.72 -37.49 53.47
N ASN A 138 -62.92 -37.05 54.43
CA ASN A 138 -63.37 -36.57 55.73
C ASN A 138 -63.56 -35.04 55.81
N ALA A 139 -63.43 -34.29 54.70
CA ALA A 139 -63.66 -32.85 54.70
C ALA A 139 -65.13 -32.51 55.07
N ALA A 140 -65.34 -31.46 55.86
CA ALA A 140 -66.67 -31.09 56.39
C ALA A 140 -67.75 -30.91 55.30
N ASP A 141 -67.36 -30.49 54.10
CA ASP A 141 -68.26 -30.25 52.96
C ASP A 141 -68.63 -31.51 52.17
N LEU A 142 -67.82 -32.57 52.31
CA LEU A 142 -67.98 -33.85 51.58
C LEU A 142 -68.60 -34.95 52.46
N ARG A 143 -68.81 -34.68 53.75
CA ARG A 143 -69.48 -35.61 54.68
C ARG A 143 -70.99 -35.70 54.43
N PRO A 144 -71.61 -36.88 54.66
CA PRO A 144 -73.06 -37.01 54.63
C PRO A 144 -73.71 -36.18 55.73
N ARG A 145 -74.60 -35.27 55.35
CA ARG A 145 -75.41 -34.50 56.31
C ARG A 145 -76.65 -35.31 56.66
N TYR A 146 -76.70 -35.77 57.90
CA TYR A 146 -77.88 -36.45 58.42
C TYR A 146 -78.85 -35.42 59.00
N ASP A 147 -79.99 -35.26 58.35
CA ASP A 147 -81.10 -34.46 58.88
C ASP A 147 -81.93 -35.31 59.88
N PHE A 148 -82.73 -34.68 60.74
CA PHE A 148 -83.50 -35.36 61.81
C PHE A 148 -84.40 -36.49 61.27
N LEU A 149 -84.93 -36.35 60.06
CA LEU A 149 -85.75 -37.37 59.38
C LEU A 149 -84.96 -38.59 58.88
N CYS A 150 -83.62 -38.55 58.90
CA CYS A 150 -82.76 -39.69 58.58
C CYS A 150 -82.74 -40.72 59.71
N TRP A 151 -83.05 -40.33 60.96
CA TRP A 151 -83.12 -41.27 62.07
C TRP A 151 -84.17 -42.37 61.85
N PHE A 152 -85.31 -42.00 61.26
CA PHE A 152 -86.46 -42.87 61.03
C PHE A 152 -86.45 -43.64 59.70
N SER A 153 -85.53 -43.35 58.76
CA SER A 153 -85.52 -43.99 57.44
C SER A 153 -84.10 -44.40 57.02
N SER A 154 -83.84 -45.70 56.97
CA SER A 154 -82.59 -46.28 56.46
C SER A 154 -82.34 -45.91 54.99
N SER A 155 -83.42 -45.77 54.20
CA SER A 155 -83.35 -45.35 52.79
C SER A 155 -82.86 -43.91 52.64
N ARG A 156 -83.32 -42.97 53.48
CA ARG A 156 -82.85 -41.58 53.45
C ARG A 156 -81.38 -41.46 53.89
N LYS A 157 -80.96 -42.24 54.90
CA LYS A 157 -79.54 -42.37 55.29
C LYS A 157 -78.68 -42.86 54.12
N ALA A 158 -79.12 -43.93 53.45
CA ALA A 158 -78.40 -44.50 52.30
C ALA A 158 -78.33 -43.53 51.11
N LYS A 159 -79.36 -42.71 50.89
CA LYS A 159 -79.34 -41.66 49.86
C LYS A 159 -78.35 -40.54 50.20
N ALA A 160 -78.34 -40.06 51.44
CA ALA A 160 -77.38 -39.03 51.88
C ALA A 160 -75.92 -39.50 51.79
N THR A 161 -75.64 -40.79 52.08
CA THR A 161 -74.29 -41.36 51.90
C THR A 161 -73.90 -41.52 50.43
N LYS A 162 -74.85 -41.90 49.56
CA LYS A 162 -74.62 -41.99 48.11
C LYS A 162 -74.38 -40.62 47.49
N ASP A 163 -75.18 -39.62 47.86
CA ASP A 163 -75.03 -38.24 47.38
C ASP A 163 -73.68 -37.65 47.84
N ALA A 164 -73.24 -37.93 49.07
CA ALA A 164 -71.92 -37.54 49.56
C ALA A 164 -70.78 -38.24 48.80
N ALA A 165 -70.88 -39.54 48.54
CA ALA A 165 -69.91 -40.29 47.74
C ALA A 165 -69.80 -39.74 46.30
N LEU A 166 -70.94 -39.44 45.67
CA LEU A 166 -70.96 -38.85 44.33
C LEU A 166 -70.29 -37.46 44.28
N ARG A 167 -70.51 -36.62 45.31
CA ARG A 167 -69.84 -35.31 45.43
C ARG A 167 -68.32 -35.46 45.61
N TYR A 168 -67.89 -36.46 46.37
CA TYR A 168 -66.47 -36.78 46.52
C TYR A 168 -65.85 -37.23 45.19
N GLU A 169 -66.51 -38.14 44.47
CA GLU A 169 -66.05 -38.62 43.16
C GLU A 169 -66.02 -37.50 42.10
N SER A 170 -66.97 -36.58 42.11
CA SER A 170 -66.94 -35.42 41.20
C SER A 170 -65.81 -34.46 41.59
N ALA A 171 -65.63 -34.16 42.87
CA ALA A 171 -64.55 -33.29 43.36
C ALA A 171 -63.16 -33.89 43.06
N LEU A 172 -62.99 -35.21 43.19
CA LEU A 172 -61.78 -35.91 42.75
C LEU A 172 -61.55 -35.78 41.25
N ARG A 173 -62.58 -35.99 40.42
CA ARG A 173 -62.48 -35.85 38.97
C ARG A 173 -62.10 -34.43 38.55
N ASP A 174 -62.71 -33.43 39.16
CA ASP A 174 -62.41 -32.03 38.90
C ASP A 174 -60.98 -31.68 39.32
N TRP A 175 -60.56 -32.16 40.50
CA TRP A 175 -59.17 -32.00 40.98
C TRP A 175 -58.16 -32.66 40.05
N GLU A 176 -58.40 -33.89 39.62
CA GLU A 176 -57.53 -34.59 38.66
C GLU A 176 -57.46 -33.88 37.31
N ALA A 177 -58.58 -33.36 36.82
CA ALA A 177 -58.64 -32.61 35.57
C ALA A 177 -57.82 -31.30 35.68
N ILE A 178 -57.95 -30.58 36.81
CA ILE A 178 -57.18 -29.37 37.08
C ILE A 178 -55.69 -29.70 37.21
N ALA A 179 -55.32 -30.74 37.97
CA ALA A 179 -53.93 -31.16 38.15
C ALA A 179 -53.28 -31.57 36.82
N LYS A 180 -53.99 -32.33 35.97
CA LYS A 180 -53.54 -32.70 34.62
C LYS A 180 -53.38 -31.46 33.73
N GLY A 181 -54.33 -30.53 33.77
CA GLY A 181 -54.26 -29.28 33.01
C GLY A 181 -53.09 -28.38 33.41
N LEU A 182 -52.80 -28.28 34.71
CA LEU A 182 -51.65 -27.54 35.23
C LEU A 182 -50.32 -28.18 34.84
N ASN A 183 -50.20 -29.51 34.93
CA ASN A 183 -49.01 -30.22 34.50
C ASN A 183 -48.75 -30.05 33.00
N LYS A 184 -49.79 -30.18 32.16
CA LYS A 184 -49.67 -29.96 30.72
C LYS A 184 -49.18 -28.55 30.39
N ARG A 185 -49.74 -27.52 31.04
CA ARG A 185 -49.27 -26.13 30.85
C ARG A 185 -47.81 -25.93 31.26
N TRP A 186 -47.38 -26.62 32.31
CA TRP A 186 -45.97 -26.60 32.75
C TRP A 186 -45.07 -27.31 31.74
N GLU A 187 -45.47 -28.48 31.24
CA GLU A 187 -44.75 -29.20 30.17
C GLU A 187 -44.66 -28.36 28.89
N ASP A 188 -45.75 -27.73 28.45
CA ASP A 188 -45.79 -26.83 27.29
C ASP A 188 -44.89 -25.59 27.48
N ALA A 189 -44.75 -25.11 28.72
CA ALA A 189 -43.86 -23.99 29.03
C ALA A 189 -42.38 -24.42 29.00
N VAL A 190 -42.07 -25.61 29.51
CA VAL A 190 -40.72 -26.19 29.48
C VAL A 190 -40.30 -26.51 28.04
N SER A 191 -41.17 -27.12 27.24
CA SER A 191 -40.87 -27.45 25.84
C SER A 191 -40.58 -26.21 25.01
N LYS A 192 -41.35 -25.13 25.19
CA LYS A 192 -41.09 -23.83 24.54
C LYS A 192 -39.73 -23.24 24.92
N ILE A 193 -39.32 -23.35 26.19
CA ILE A 193 -37.99 -22.88 26.62
C ILE A 193 -36.90 -23.71 25.96
N GLU A 194 -37.10 -25.02 25.83
CA GLU A 194 -36.14 -25.92 25.17
C GLU A 194 -36.03 -25.66 23.67
N GLU A 195 -37.15 -25.42 22.99
CA GLU A 195 -37.17 -25.01 21.58
C GLU A 195 -36.44 -23.69 21.38
N GLN A 196 -36.78 -22.65 22.16
CA GLN A 196 -36.09 -21.36 22.11
C GLN A 196 -34.58 -21.49 22.37
N PHE A 197 -34.19 -22.39 23.28
CA PHE A 197 -32.79 -22.62 23.58
C PHE A 197 -32.07 -23.36 22.44
N LYS A 198 -32.71 -24.34 21.80
CA LYS A 198 -32.19 -25.02 20.61
C LYS A 198 -32.02 -24.04 19.43
N ASP A 199 -33.01 -23.20 19.19
CA ASP A 199 -32.95 -22.18 18.14
C ASP A 199 -31.82 -21.16 18.42
N ALA A 200 -31.68 -20.74 19.68
CA ALA A 200 -30.59 -19.86 20.09
C ALA A 200 -29.21 -20.52 19.94
N GLN A 201 -29.10 -21.83 20.20
CA GLN A 201 -27.86 -22.59 19.95
C GLN A 201 -27.54 -22.70 18.46
N ALA A 202 -28.54 -22.99 17.62
CA ALA A 202 -28.35 -23.06 16.18
C ALA A 202 -27.92 -21.71 15.61
N ALA A 203 -28.56 -20.62 16.03
CA ALA A 203 -28.18 -19.26 15.63
C ALA A 203 -26.78 -18.87 16.16
N HIS A 204 -26.41 -19.32 17.36
CA HIS A 204 -25.06 -19.10 17.89
C HIS A 204 -24.00 -19.86 17.10
N ALA A 205 -24.25 -21.12 16.72
CA ALA A 205 -23.35 -21.91 15.88
C ALA A 205 -23.08 -21.21 14.55
N LEU A 206 -24.13 -20.74 13.86
CA LEU A 206 -23.99 -19.99 12.61
C LEU A 206 -23.14 -18.72 12.79
N ARG A 207 -23.36 -17.95 13.87
CA ARG A 207 -22.54 -16.75 14.15
C ARG A 207 -21.09 -17.08 14.48
N VAL A 208 -20.83 -18.22 15.13
CA VAL A 208 -19.46 -18.67 15.39
C VAL A 208 -18.79 -19.06 14.08
N ASP A 209 -19.47 -19.78 13.19
CA ASP A 209 -18.94 -20.13 11.88
C ASP A 209 -18.65 -18.88 11.03
N GLU A 210 -19.56 -17.89 11.01
CA GLU A 210 -19.34 -16.59 10.35
C GLU A 210 -18.12 -15.87 10.92
N TRP A 211 -17.97 -15.84 12.25
CA TRP A 211 -16.84 -15.22 12.92
C TRP A 211 -15.52 -15.95 12.64
N GLU A 212 -15.52 -17.27 12.60
CA GLU A 212 -14.34 -18.08 12.26
C GLU A 212 -13.91 -17.85 10.81
N ASN A 213 -14.86 -17.77 9.89
CA ASN A 213 -14.61 -17.42 8.48
C ASN A 213 -14.06 -16.00 8.33
N ALA A 214 -14.65 -15.01 9.01
CA ALA A 214 -14.16 -13.63 8.99
C ALA A 214 -12.74 -13.52 9.55
N LYS A 215 -12.46 -14.21 10.66
CA LYS A 215 -11.12 -14.28 11.26
C LYS A 215 -10.12 -14.95 10.32
N ALA A 216 -10.49 -16.05 9.67
CA ALA A 216 -9.63 -16.74 8.70
C ALA A 216 -9.33 -15.84 7.49
N ALA A 217 -10.33 -15.13 6.97
CA ALA A 217 -10.16 -14.18 5.88
C ALA A 217 -9.24 -13.01 6.26
N PHE A 218 -9.38 -12.46 7.47
CA PHE A 218 -8.49 -11.42 7.99
C PHE A 218 -7.03 -11.90 8.07
N ILE A 219 -6.79 -13.09 8.62
CA ILE A 219 -5.45 -13.68 8.72
C ILE A 219 -4.87 -13.95 7.31
N ALA A 220 -5.70 -14.42 6.38
CA ALA A 220 -5.27 -14.67 5.00
C ALA A 220 -4.90 -13.38 4.25
N ASP A 221 -5.68 -12.30 4.41
CA ASP A 221 -5.39 -10.99 3.84
C ASP A 221 -4.11 -10.38 4.45
N GLN A 222 -3.94 -10.50 5.77
CA GLN A 222 -2.73 -10.09 6.46
C GLN A 222 -1.51 -10.86 5.95
N ALA A 223 -1.61 -12.18 5.80
CA ALA A 223 -0.54 -13.01 5.25
C ALA A 223 -0.24 -12.67 3.78
N ALA A 224 -1.25 -12.40 2.96
CA ALA A 224 -1.07 -12.00 1.56
C ALA A 224 -0.34 -10.65 1.45
N LYS A 225 -0.70 -9.67 2.28
CA LYS A 225 -0.01 -8.38 2.37
C LYS A 225 1.43 -8.54 2.86
N HIS A 226 1.65 -9.38 3.88
CA HIS A 226 2.99 -9.68 4.38
C HIS A 226 3.86 -10.41 3.36
N ALA A 227 3.28 -11.23 2.49
CA ALA A 227 4.02 -11.92 1.43
C ALA A 227 4.46 -10.98 0.28
N LEU A 228 3.87 -9.79 0.18
CA LEU A 228 4.25 -8.76 -0.80
C LEU A 228 5.33 -7.79 -0.28
N ILE A 229 5.65 -7.85 1.01
CA ILE A 229 6.67 -7.05 1.69
C ILE A 229 7.96 -7.85 1.77
#